data_AF-A0A0B0D9P3-F1
#
_entry.id   AF-A0A0B0D9P3-F1
#
_cell.length_a   1.000
_cell.length_b   1.000
_cell.length_c   1.000
_cell.angle_alpha   90.00
_cell.angle_beta   90.00
_cell.angle_gamma   90.00
#
_symmetry.space_group_name_H-M   'P 1'
#
loop_
_entity.id
_entity.type
_entity.pdbx_description
1 polymer ?
#
loop_
_entity_poly.entity_id
_entity_poly.type
_entity_poly.pdbx_seq_one_letter_code
_entity_poly.pdbx_strand_id
1 'polypeptide(L)'
;TKKANARFFESEDDVPQQAITMGIASIMKSHQILLLASGKQKAQAVKRLLASEPDEQFPASILKTHPSVTLVADDPVLEEVDDLV
;
A
#
# COMPACT_ATOMS: atom_id res chain seq x y z
N THR A 1 -1.43 -12.33 3.15
CA THR A 1 -1.22 -11.70 4.47
C THR A 1 -0.70 -12.68 5.52
N LYS A 2 -1.35 -13.84 5.78
CA LYS A 2 -0.89 -14.78 6.83
C LYS A 2 0.58 -15.22 6.68
N LYS A 3 0.97 -15.74 5.51
CA LYS A 3 2.37 -16.16 5.21
C LYS A 3 3.40 -15.04 5.42
N ALA A 4 3.07 -13.81 5.03
CA ALA A 4 3.97 -12.67 5.19
C ALA A 4 4.16 -12.26 6.67
N ASN A 5 3.16 -12.53 7.50
CA ASN A 5 3.19 -12.21 8.94
C ASN A 5 3.69 -13.38 9.79
N ALA A 6 3.77 -14.60 9.25
CA ALA A 6 4.19 -15.80 9.97
C ALA A 6 5.57 -15.66 10.64
N ARG A 7 6.47 -14.88 10.06
CA ARG A 7 7.79 -14.55 10.65
C ARG A 7 7.74 -13.91 12.05
N PHE A 8 6.58 -13.43 12.49
CA PHE A 8 6.37 -12.81 13.80
C PHE A 8 5.75 -13.76 14.83
N PHE A 9 5.53 -15.03 14.47
CA PHE A 9 4.91 -16.05 15.30
C PHE A 9 5.79 -17.30 15.35
N GLU A 10 5.61 -18.14 16.38
CA GLU A 10 6.40 -19.36 16.55
C GLU A 10 6.06 -20.41 15.48
N SER A 11 4.79 -20.45 15.04
CA SER A 11 4.33 -21.27 13.92
C SER A 11 3.33 -20.53 13.02
N GLU A 12 3.09 -21.05 11.81
CA GLU A 12 2.05 -20.50 10.92
C GLU A 12 0.63 -20.65 11.49
N ASP A 13 0.42 -21.67 12.32
CA ASP A 13 -0.88 -21.96 12.95
C ASP A 13 -1.25 -20.92 14.01
N ASP A 14 -0.24 -20.26 14.59
CA ASP A 14 -0.44 -19.19 15.58
C ASP A 14 -0.87 -17.85 14.94
N VAL A 15 -0.79 -17.72 13.62
CA VAL A 15 -1.18 -16.49 12.92
C VAL A 15 -2.72 -16.33 12.95
N PRO A 16 -3.26 -15.23 13.53
CA PRO A 16 -4.70 -15.01 13.61
C PRO A 16 -5.39 -15.10 12.26
N GLN A 17 -6.58 -15.72 12.25
CA GLN A 17 -7.37 -15.90 11.02
C GLN A 17 -8.19 -14.66 10.64
N GLN A 18 -8.44 -13.78 11.61
CA GLN A 18 -9.27 -12.59 11.45
C GLN A 18 -8.56 -11.37 12.03
N ALA A 19 -8.86 -10.21 11.47
CA ALA A 19 -8.35 -8.93 11.93
C ALA A 19 -9.44 -7.86 11.80
N ILE A 20 -9.43 -6.90 12.72
CA ILE A 20 -10.24 -5.69 12.63
C ILE A 20 -9.38 -4.63 11.94
N THR A 21 -9.88 -4.06 10.85
CA THR A 21 -9.19 -3.01 10.09
C THR A 21 -10.11 -1.83 9.85
N MET A 22 -9.53 -0.64 9.68
CA MET A 22 -10.27 0.50 9.14
C MET A 22 -10.73 0.19 7.72
N GLY A 23 -11.93 0.66 7.39
CA GLY A 23 -12.44 0.65 6.02
C GLY A 23 -11.79 1.74 5.17
N ILE A 24 -11.74 1.51 3.85
CA ILE A 24 -11.21 2.47 2.87
C ILE A 24 -11.93 3.82 2.97
N ALA A 25 -13.26 3.80 3.08
CA ALA A 25 -14.05 5.03 3.22
C ALA A 25 -13.67 5.85 4.46
N SER A 26 -13.21 5.22 5.53
CA SER A 26 -12.73 5.93 6.72
C SER A 26 -11.35 6.54 6.50
N ILE A 27 -10.45 5.85 5.80
CA ILE A 27 -9.13 6.38 5.43
C ILE A 27 -9.29 7.61 4.52
N MET A 28 -10.17 7.53 3.53
CA MET A 28 -10.43 8.60 2.55
C MET A 28 -11.12 9.84 3.12
N LYS A 29 -11.61 9.80 4.38
CA LYS A 29 -12.14 10.98 5.09
C LYS A 29 -11.06 11.83 5.76
N SER A 30 -9.81 11.38 5.76
CA SER A 30 -8.69 12.11 6.36
C SER A 30 -8.46 13.44 5.63
N HIS A 31 -7.96 14.47 6.31
CA HIS A 31 -7.59 15.70 5.61
C HIS A 31 -6.36 15.47 4.70
N GLN A 32 -5.40 14.66 5.15
CA GLN A 32 -4.19 14.32 4.39
C GLN A 32 -3.85 12.86 4.60
N ILE A 33 -3.25 12.23 3.59
CA ILE A 33 -2.77 10.85 3.64
C ILE A 33 -1.27 10.86 3.33
N LEU A 34 -0.46 10.34 4.25
CA LEU A 34 0.95 10.06 4.04
C LEU A 34 1.11 8.56 3.79
N LEU A 35 1.48 8.19 2.56
CA LEU A 35 1.75 6.81 2.15
C LEU A 35 3.25 6.56 2.18
N LEU A 36 3.69 5.53 2.91
CA LEU A 36 5.09 5.12 2.97
C LEU A 36 5.29 3.82 2.17
N ALA A 37 6.28 3.80 1.28
CA ALA A 37 6.65 2.61 0.50
C ALA A 37 8.16 2.38 0.57
N SER A 38 8.58 1.27 1.17
CA SER A 38 10.00 0.94 1.28
C SER A 38 10.31 -0.48 0.84
N GLY A 39 11.46 -0.62 0.18
CA GLY A 39 12.03 -1.84 -0.32
C GLY A 39 11.51 -2.22 -1.70
N LYS A 40 12.39 -2.80 -2.51
CA LYS A 40 12.15 -3.18 -3.91
C LYS A 40 10.86 -4.01 -4.13
N GLN A 41 10.46 -4.82 -3.15
CA GLN A 41 9.21 -5.58 -3.16
C GLN A 41 7.93 -4.72 -3.27
N LYS A 42 8.02 -3.41 -3.01
CA LYS A 42 6.91 -2.46 -3.15
C LYS A 42 6.93 -1.68 -4.46
N ALA A 43 8.04 -1.70 -5.20
CA ALA A 43 8.23 -0.94 -6.44
C ALA A 43 7.10 -1.17 -7.45
N GLN A 44 6.77 -2.43 -7.74
CA GLN A 44 5.71 -2.77 -8.68
C GLN A 44 4.31 -2.33 -8.22
N ALA A 45 4.04 -2.37 -6.92
CA ALA A 45 2.76 -1.87 -6.38
C ALA A 45 2.66 -0.35 -6.50
N VAL A 46 3.76 0.37 -6.27
CA VAL A 46 3.82 1.83 -6.46
C VAL A 46 3.72 2.19 -7.95
N LYS A 47 4.43 1.48 -8.83
CA LYS A 47 4.33 1.67 -10.29
C LYS A 47 2.89 1.51 -10.76
N ARG A 48 2.21 0.44 -10.32
CA ARG A 48 0.79 0.22 -10.60
C ARG A 48 -0.07 1.36 -10.07
N LEU A 49 0.16 1.81 -8.83
CA LEU A 49 -0.57 2.92 -8.23
C LEU A 49 -0.47 4.22 -9.04
N LEU A 50 0.72 4.55 -9.53
CA LEU A 50 0.90 5.77 -10.34
C LEU A 50 0.23 5.62 -11.72
N ALA A 51 0.42 4.47 -12.37
CA ALA A 51 -0.02 4.25 -13.75
C ALA A 51 -1.51 3.93 -13.93
N SER A 52 -2.19 3.35 -12.94
CA SER A 52 -3.56 2.84 -13.11
C SER A 52 -4.63 3.85 -12.69
N GLU A 53 -5.81 3.77 -13.29
CA GLU A 53 -7.03 4.38 -12.75
C GLU A 53 -7.53 3.64 -11.49
N PRO A 54 -8.48 4.20 -10.72
CA PRO A 54 -9.14 3.51 -9.63
C PRO A 54 -9.73 2.16 -10.05
N ASP A 55 -9.36 1.10 -9.30
CA ASP A 55 -9.68 -0.30 -9.55
C ASP A 55 -9.96 -1.02 -8.22
N GLU A 56 -11.12 -1.65 -8.09
CA GLU A 56 -11.54 -2.38 -6.88
C GLU A 56 -10.63 -3.59 -6.58
N GLN A 57 -10.00 -4.17 -7.59
CA GLN A 57 -9.02 -5.25 -7.41
C GLN A 57 -7.68 -4.75 -6.88
N PHE A 58 -7.46 -3.43 -6.90
CA PHE A 58 -6.29 -2.78 -6.33
C PHE A 58 -6.68 -1.61 -5.43
N PRO A 59 -7.07 -1.88 -4.18
CA PRO A 59 -7.63 -0.88 -3.27
C PRO A 59 -6.82 0.39 -3.07
N ALA A 60 -5.48 0.34 -3.19
CA ALA A 60 -4.63 1.52 -3.07
C ALA A 60 -4.88 2.56 -4.18
N SER A 61 -5.36 2.14 -5.35
CA SER A 61 -5.65 3.02 -6.49
C SER A 61 -6.64 4.15 -6.18
N ILE A 62 -7.55 3.94 -5.22
CA ILE A 62 -8.54 4.95 -4.82
C ILE A 62 -7.87 6.21 -4.25
N LEU A 63 -6.63 6.10 -3.75
CA LEU A 63 -5.87 7.23 -3.22
C LEU A 63 -5.67 8.32 -4.29
N LYS A 64 -5.68 7.98 -5.59
CA LYS A 64 -5.62 8.97 -6.68
C LYS A 64 -6.80 9.95 -6.70
N THR A 65 -7.91 9.59 -6.06
CA THR A 65 -9.11 10.45 -5.96
C THR A 65 -9.08 11.37 -4.74
N HIS A 66 -8.14 11.16 -3.81
CA HIS A 66 -8.02 11.98 -2.61
C HIS A 66 -7.26 13.28 -2.92
N PRO A 67 -7.77 14.46 -2.52
CA PRO A 67 -7.17 15.74 -2.90
C PRO A 67 -5.79 16.01 -2.26
N SER A 68 -5.41 15.27 -1.22
CA SER A 68 -4.13 15.47 -0.51
C SER A 68 -3.49 14.14 -0.14
N VAL A 69 -2.64 13.60 -1.02
CA VAL A 69 -1.82 12.40 -0.76
C VAL A 69 -0.35 12.73 -0.99
N THR A 70 0.49 12.35 -0.03
CA THR A 70 1.95 12.39 -0.17
C THR A 70 2.47 10.96 -0.13
N LEU A 71 3.17 10.53 -1.18
CA LEU A 71 3.92 9.29 -1.19
C LEU A 71 5.38 9.58 -0.84
N VAL A 72 5.90 8.90 0.17
CA VAL A 72 7.33 8.88 0.50
C VAL A 72 7.85 7.47 0.23
N ALA A 73 8.86 7.39 -0.62
CA ALA A 73 9.45 6.13 -1.04
C ALA A 73 10.98 6.18 -0.95
N ASP A 74 11.60 5.01 -0.79
CA ASP A 74 13.06 4.88 -0.83
C ASP A 74 13.59 4.69 -2.26
N ASP A 75 14.89 4.91 -2.45
CA ASP A 75 15.54 4.87 -3.77
C ASP A 75 15.22 3.59 -4.57
N PRO A 76 15.23 2.36 -3.99
CA PRO A 76 14.89 1.15 -4.73
C PRO A 76 13.47 1.12 -5.30
N VAL A 77 12.53 1.87 -4.70
CA VAL A 77 11.18 2.03 -5.24
C VAL A 77 11.16 3.12 -6.31
N LEU A 78 11.83 4.25 -6.06
CA LEU A 78 11.88 5.39 -6.99
C LEU A 78 12.55 5.04 -8.31
N GLU A 79 13.63 4.26 -8.31
CA GLU A 79 14.34 3.82 -9.51
C GLU A 79 13.46 3.07 -10.52
N GLU A 80 12.39 2.39 -10.07
CA GLU A 80 11.48 1.64 -10.95
C GLU A 80 10.25 2.45 -11.42
N VAL A 81 10.07 3.65 -10.87
CA VAL A 81 8.93 4.53 -11.18
C VAL A 81 9.36 5.92 -11.66
N ASP A 82 10.66 6.12 -11.91
CA ASP A 82 11.25 7.39 -12.38
C ASP A 82 10.61 7.90 -13.68
N ASP A 83 10.03 7.00 -14.48
CA ASP A 83 9.27 7.30 -15.70
C ASP A 83 7.85 7.87 -15.45
N LEU A 84 7.37 7.86 -14.20
CA LEU A 84 5.99 8.17 -13.82
C LEU A 84 5.87 9.27 -12.75
N VAL A 85 6.99 9.77 -12.21
CA VAL A 85 7.07 10.84 -11.19
C VAL A 85 7.52 12.13 -11.85
#